data_AF-A0AAD6D8T8-F1
#
_entry.id   AF-A0AAD6D8T8-F1
#
_cell.length_a   1.000
_cell.length_b   1.000
_cell.length_c   1.000
_cell.angle_alpha   90.00
_cell.angle_beta   90.00
_cell.angle_gamma   90.00
#
_symmetry.space_group_name_H-M   'P 1'
#
loop_
_entity.id
_entity.type
_entity.pdbx_description
1 polymer ?
#
loop_
_entity_poly.entity_id
_entity_poly.type
_entity_poly.pdbx_seq_one_letter_code
_entity_poly.pdbx_strand_id
1 'polypeptide(L)'
;MPISRISLYHEQRTSVPGYLLVSEATVVSPRHGGYPNVPGIYSDYQVVAWKDVTGAVHRKRADIYPQLWDLGRAAYPASLNHLDYPLL
;
A
#
# COMPACT_ATOMS: atom_id res chain seq x y z
N MET A 1 -0.91 -10.10 -4.79
CA MET A 1 0.45 -10.65 -4.97
C MET A 1 0.84 -11.39 -3.69
N PRO A 2 1.54 -12.55 -3.73
CA PRO A 2 2.05 -13.17 -2.51
C PRO A 2 2.97 -12.21 -1.74
N ILE A 3 2.85 -12.17 -0.42
CA ILE A 3 3.59 -11.20 0.44
C ILE A 3 5.10 -11.26 0.18
N SER A 4 5.65 -12.46 -0.03
CA SER A 4 7.08 -12.68 -0.31
C SER A 4 7.60 -12.01 -1.59
N ARG A 5 6.72 -11.55 -2.50
CA ARG A 5 7.11 -10.94 -3.79
C ARG A 5 6.98 -9.43 -3.84
N ILE A 6 6.42 -8.78 -2.81
CA ILE A 6 6.12 -7.34 -2.83
C ILE A 6 7.41 -6.51 -2.97
N SER A 7 8.43 -6.78 -2.16
CA SER A 7 9.70 -6.03 -2.24
C SER A 7 10.42 -6.27 -3.57
N LEU A 8 10.43 -7.51 -4.06
CA LEU A 8 11.03 -7.85 -5.36
C LEU A 8 10.34 -7.11 -6.52
N TYR A 9 9.00 -6.97 -6.47
CA TYR A 9 8.24 -6.24 -7.48
C TYR A 9 8.69 -4.78 -7.60
N HIS A 10 8.90 -4.11 -6.46
CA HIS A 10 9.33 -2.71 -6.40
C HIS A 10 10.81 -2.55 -6.76
N GLU A 11 11.66 -3.48 -6.31
CA GLU A 11 13.09 -3.52 -6.66
C GLU A 11 13.30 -3.61 -8.18
N GLN A 12 12.54 -4.49 -8.85
CA GLN A 12 12.65 -4.67 -10.30
C GLN A 12 12.27 -3.41 -11.09
N ARG A 13 11.38 -2.57 -10.55
CA ARG A 13 10.90 -1.32 -11.20
C ARG A 13 11.76 -0.11 -10.90
N THR A 14 12.72 -0.27 -10.01
CA THR A 14 13.74 0.73 -9.68
C THR A 14 15.11 0.25 -10.14
N SER A 15 15.17 -0.31 -11.36
CA SER A 15 16.36 -0.95 -11.93
C SER A 15 17.49 0.03 -12.25
N VAL A 16 17.20 1.33 -12.33
CA VAL A 16 18.14 2.39 -12.64
C VAL A 16 18.20 3.39 -11.46
N PRO A 17 19.41 3.77 -11.01
CA PRO A 17 19.57 4.80 -9.99
C PRO A 17 18.90 6.14 -10.35
N GLY A 18 18.31 6.80 -9.36
CA GLY A 18 17.62 8.09 -9.50
C GLY A 18 16.16 8.01 -9.96
N TYR A 19 15.60 6.79 -10.10
CA TYR A 19 14.19 6.63 -10.40
C TYR A 19 13.31 7.06 -9.23
N LEU A 20 12.15 7.62 -9.55
CA LEU A 20 11.07 7.88 -8.62
C LEU A 20 9.94 6.88 -8.89
N LEU A 21 9.53 6.15 -7.86
CA LEU A 21 8.40 5.23 -7.91
C LEU A 21 7.26 5.76 -7.03
N VAL A 22 6.03 5.66 -7.52
CA VAL A 22 4.82 5.87 -6.70
C VAL A 22 4.23 4.50 -6.41
N SER A 23 3.95 4.21 -5.14
CA SER A 23 3.38 2.92 -4.76
C SER A 23 1.99 2.71 -5.36
N GLU A 24 1.51 1.47 -5.29
CA GLU A 24 0.08 1.23 -5.42
C GLU A 24 -0.74 2.00 -4.36
N ALA A 25 -2.02 2.21 -4.65
CA ALA A 25 -2.92 2.92 -3.77
C ALA A 25 -2.94 2.29 -2.36
N THR A 26 -2.64 3.10 -1.35
CA THR A 26 -2.39 2.66 0.02
C THR A 26 -3.38 3.32 0.97
N VAL A 27 -4.18 2.49 1.64
CA VAL A 27 -5.30 2.94 2.47
C VAL A 27 -4.81 3.56 3.78
N VAL A 28 -5.36 4.72 4.15
CA VAL A 28 -4.93 5.50 5.34
C VAL A 28 -5.61 5.11 6.64
N SER A 29 -6.74 4.39 6.58
CA SER A 29 -7.40 3.81 7.76
C SER A 29 -8.33 2.67 7.35
N PRO A 30 -8.70 1.74 8.25
CA PRO A 30 -9.67 0.69 7.94
C PRO A 30 -11.00 1.21 7.34
N ARG A 31 -11.49 2.37 7.81
CA ARG A 31 -12.73 3.02 7.35
C ARG A 31 -12.65 3.52 5.90
N HIS A 32 -11.47 3.87 5.41
CA HIS A 32 -11.26 4.42 4.06
C HIS A 32 -10.95 3.32 3.02
N GLY A 33 -10.99 2.06 3.43
CA GLY A 33 -10.80 0.89 2.59
C GLY A 33 -12.13 0.33 2.08
N GLY A 34 -12.19 -1.00 1.91
CA GLY A 34 -13.38 -1.71 1.41
C GLY A 34 -13.07 -2.68 0.26
N TYR A 35 -11.89 -2.53 -0.36
CA TYR A 35 -11.37 -3.50 -1.32
C TYR A 35 -10.46 -4.52 -0.64
N PRO A 36 -10.65 -5.83 -0.88
CA PRO A 36 -9.76 -6.85 -0.35
C PRO A 36 -8.40 -6.78 -1.03
N ASN A 37 -7.35 -7.21 -0.32
CA ASN A 37 -5.99 -7.32 -0.84
C ASN A 37 -5.33 -5.99 -1.29
N VAL A 38 -5.84 -4.85 -0.82
CA VAL A 38 -5.20 -3.54 -0.98
C VAL A 38 -4.34 -3.25 0.26
N PRO A 39 -3.11 -2.75 0.11
CA PRO A 39 -2.28 -2.42 1.27
C PRO A 39 -2.83 -1.23 2.05
N GLY A 40 -2.55 -1.21 3.35
CA GLY A 40 -2.75 -0.06 4.22
C GLY A 40 -1.44 0.47 4.78
N ILE A 41 -1.49 1.61 5.47
CA ILE A 41 -0.37 2.18 6.22
C ILE A 41 -0.83 2.79 7.56
N TYR A 42 -1.73 2.09 8.25
CA TYR A 42 -2.35 2.55 9.49
C TYR A 42 -2.03 1.67 10.71
N SER A 43 -1.34 0.55 10.52
CA SER A 43 -0.91 -0.33 11.60
C SER A 43 0.61 -0.51 11.62
N ASP A 44 1.17 -0.77 12.79
CA ASP A 44 2.61 -1.00 12.95
C ASP A 44 3.09 -2.18 12.08
N TYR A 45 2.29 -3.24 11.97
CA TYR A 45 2.58 -4.37 11.09
C TYR A 45 2.70 -3.94 9.62
N GLN A 46 1.78 -3.10 9.14
CA GLN A 46 1.84 -2.56 7.79
C GLN A 46 3.05 -1.66 7.58
N VAL A 47 3.38 -0.82 8.58
CA VAL A 47 4.58 0.03 8.54
C VAL A 47 5.85 -0.82 8.45
N VAL A 48 5.95 -1.91 9.22
CA VAL A 48 7.08 -2.85 9.14
C VAL A 48 7.17 -3.47 7.75
N ALA A 49 6.06 -3.93 7.17
CA ALA A 49 6.05 -4.48 5.82
C ALA A 49 6.47 -3.45 4.75
N TRP A 50 6.03 -2.20 4.87
CA TRP A 50 6.45 -1.12 3.96
C TRP A 50 7.94 -0.79 4.08
N LYS A 51 8.54 -0.89 5.28
CA LYS A 51 9.99 -0.67 5.45
C LYS A 51 10.83 -1.64 4.60
N ASP A 52 10.40 -2.88 4.43
CA ASP A 52 11.09 -3.84 3.56
C ASP A 52 11.02 -3.42 2.09
N VAL A 53 9.88 -2.89 1.65
CA VAL A 53 9.67 -2.39 0.30
C VAL A 53 10.51 -1.14 0.04
N THR A 54 10.42 -0.14 0.92
CA THR A 54 11.19 1.10 0.78
C THR A 54 12.69 0.83 0.88
N GLY A 55 13.11 -0.10 1.73
CA GLY A 55 14.50 -0.54 1.83
C GLY A 55 15.01 -1.18 0.54
N ALA A 56 14.20 -1.99 -0.14
CA ALA A 56 14.58 -2.58 -1.42
C ALA A 56 14.76 -1.52 -2.53
N VAL A 57 13.86 -0.51 -2.58
CA VAL A 57 13.96 0.62 -3.50
C VAL A 57 15.19 1.49 -3.21
N HIS A 58 15.39 1.88 -1.95
CA HIS A 58 16.52 2.75 -1.57
C HIS A 58 17.88 2.07 -1.81
N ARG A 59 17.99 0.74 -1.67
CA ARG A 59 19.21 -0.01 -2.03
C ARG A 59 19.58 0.14 -3.51
N LYS A 60 18.63 0.44 -4.39
CA LYS A 60 18.88 0.74 -5.82
C LYS A 60 19.21 2.21 -6.08
N ARG A 61 19.30 3.05 -5.04
CA ARG A 61 19.47 4.51 -5.13
C ARG A 61 18.32 5.17 -5.89
N ALA A 62 17.11 4.68 -5.67
CA ALA A 62 15.87 5.23 -6.18
C ALA A 62 14.98 5.63 -4.99
N ASP A 63 13.96 6.46 -5.25
CA ASP A 63 13.02 6.95 -4.25
C ASP A 63 11.63 6.35 -4.46
N ILE A 64 10.87 6.20 -3.38
CA ILE A 64 9.47 5.74 -3.42
C ILE A 64 8.58 6.61 -2.53
N TYR A 65 7.40 6.95 -3.02
CA TYR A 65 6.38 7.68 -2.27
C TYR A 65 5.04 6.92 -2.27
N PRO A 66 4.32 6.89 -1.13
CA PRO A 66 3.04 6.22 -1.06
C PRO A 66 1.93 7.05 -1.74
N GLN A 67 1.13 6.41 -2.60
CA GLN A 67 -0.14 7.00 -3.03
C GLN A 67 -1.19 6.79 -1.93
N LEU A 68 -1.41 7.80 -1.08
CA LEU A 68 -2.43 7.73 -0.05
C LEU A 68 -3.83 7.70 -0.67
N TRP A 69 -4.68 6.78 -0.19
CA TRP A 69 -5.97 6.52 -0.81
C TRP A 69 -7.11 6.43 0.20
N ASP A 70 -8.23 7.03 -0.20
CA ASP A 70 -9.55 6.87 0.39
C ASP A 70 -10.53 6.50 -0.74
N LEU A 71 -11.24 5.39 -0.57
CA LEU A 71 -12.21 4.90 -1.55
C LEU A 71 -13.47 5.77 -1.64
N GLY A 72 -13.90 6.37 -0.51
CA GLY A 72 -15.20 7.00 -0.40
C GLY A 72 -16.33 6.12 -0.97
N ARG A 73 -17.14 6.69 -1.87
CA ARG A 73 -18.31 6.01 -2.48
C ARG A 73 -17.99 4.78 -3.32
N ALA A 74 -16.73 4.57 -3.71
CA ALA A 74 -16.34 3.42 -4.51
C ALA A 74 -16.15 2.15 -3.67
N ALA A 75 -16.08 2.28 -2.34
CA ALA A 75 -15.91 1.14 -1.44
C ALA A 75 -17.06 0.13 -1.57
N TYR A 76 -16.75 -1.15 -1.37
CA TYR A 76 -17.79 -2.18 -1.25
C TYR A 76 -18.48 -2.05 0.12
N PRO A 77 -19.78 -1.70 0.17
CA PRO A 77 -20.46 -1.45 1.44
C PRO A 77 -20.45 -2.68 2.36
N ALA A 78 -20.62 -3.87 1.78
CA ALA A 78 -20.58 -5.13 2.54
C ALA A 78 -19.26 -5.31 3.29
N SER A 79 -18.11 -5.05 2.64
CA SER A 79 -16.79 -5.17 3.27
C SER A 79 -16.64 -4.26 4.49
N LEU A 80 -17.14 -3.02 4.40
CA LEU A 80 -17.03 -2.05 5.47
C LEU A 80 -18.03 -2.32 6.60
N ASN A 81 -19.24 -2.78 6.28
CA ASN A 81 -20.23 -3.17 7.28
C ASN A 81 -19.74 -4.33 8.16
N HIS A 82 -19.01 -5.29 7.59
CA HIS A 82 -18.40 -6.39 8.35
C HIS A 82 -17.27 -5.92 9.30
N LEU A 83 -16.76 -4.71 9.10
CA LEU A 83 -15.72 -4.08 9.92
C LEU A 83 -16.28 -2.98 10.84
N ASP A 84 -17.61 -2.90 10.99
CA ASP A 84 -18.31 -1.87 11.76
C ASP A 84 -18.05 -0.43 11.28
N TYR A 85 -17.83 -0.26 9.97
CA TYR A 85 -17.67 1.03 9.30
C TYR A 85 -18.77 1.30 8.27
N PRO A 86 -20.06 1.38 8.67
CA PRO A 86 -21.12 1.58 7.70
C PRO A 86 -20.91 2.86 6.89
N LEU A 87 -21.13 2.75 5.58
CA LEU A 87 -21.26 3.91 4.71
C LEU A 87 -22.55 4.64 5.09
N LEU A 88 -22.45 5.97 5.21
CA LEU A 88 -23.58 6.85 5.49
C LEU A 88 -24.54 6.91 4.30
#